data_AF-A0A9D8ITS4-F1
#
_entry.id   AF-A0A9D8ITS4-F1
#
_cell.length_a   1.000
_cell.length_b   1.000
_cell.length_c   1.000
_cell.angle_alpha   90.00
_cell.angle_beta   90.00
_cell.angle_gamma   90.00
#
_symmetry.space_group_name_H-M   'P 1'
#
loop_
_entity.id
_entity.type
_entity.pdbx_description
1 polymer ?
#
loop_
_entity_poly.entity_id
_entity_poly.type
_entity_poly.pdbx_seq_one_letter_code
_entity_poly.pdbx_strand_id
1 'polypeptide(L)'
;MGSVCLRPIVDGWSTGMTTGNSLVLWAISTAAYLLPGLAGIYRRRHLGIDLQILLLYVLLTATVNFLITLLKIYHASIDTIMLAWSPLQYGFLMIVLHRWVSLRSVRRAIVASIVLLWLVALGGTWISSDIRMLGVLLRIIASLFLSIGSSIVIFRALRDTRLNATTSPAIWVAAGVLVYFSGDFVLTTIGFLLKEVLSIMILPAWVPFQSLLNIIFSGLLSMAFLQSRPSRLET
;
A
#
# COMPACT_ATOMS: atom_id res chain seq x y z
N MET A 1 34.43 22.08 -8.73
CA MET A 1 33.64 21.15 -7.88
C MET A 1 32.18 21.36 -8.24
N GLY A 2 31.67 20.56 -9.18
CA GLY A 2 30.32 20.71 -9.70
C GLY A 2 29.31 20.08 -8.74
N SER A 3 28.36 20.88 -8.27
CA SER A 3 27.16 20.40 -7.59
C SER A 3 26.37 19.52 -8.55
N VAL A 4 26.50 18.20 -8.38
CA VAL A 4 25.60 17.23 -9.02
C VAL A 4 24.22 17.51 -8.43
N CYS A 5 23.36 18.15 -9.22
CA CYS A 5 21.96 18.36 -8.90
C CYS A 5 21.32 17.01 -8.54
N LEU A 6 21.14 16.79 -7.23
CA LEU A 6 20.32 15.74 -6.64
C LEU A 6 18.86 15.99 -7.04
N ARG A 7 18.50 15.65 -8.29
CA ARG A 7 17.09 15.49 -8.64
C ARG A 7 16.58 14.25 -7.90
N PRO A 8 15.61 14.43 -6.99
CA PRO A 8 15.25 13.43 -6.02
C PRO A 8 14.57 12.23 -6.70
N ILE A 9 14.63 11.08 -6.03
CA ILE A 9 13.99 9.79 -6.36
C ILE A 9 12.51 9.93 -6.79
N VAL A 10 11.87 11.03 -6.41
CA VAL A 10 10.51 11.41 -6.80
C VAL A 10 10.39 11.73 -8.30
N ASP A 11 11.41 12.33 -8.92
CA ASP A 11 11.42 12.64 -10.37
C ASP A 11 11.55 11.37 -11.22
N GLY A 12 12.14 10.30 -10.70
CA GLY A 12 12.08 8.99 -11.36
C GLY A 12 10.65 8.44 -11.41
N TRP A 13 9.81 8.79 -10.42
CA TRP A 13 8.42 8.36 -10.31
C TRP A 13 7.44 9.33 -11.01
N SER A 14 7.83 10.60 -11.17
CA SER A 14 6.99 11.67 -11.76
C SER A 14 7.41 12.11 -13.17
N THR A 15 8.68 11.95 -13.58
CA THR A 15 9.21 12.47 -14.87
C THR A 15 9.82 11.43 -15.80
N GLY A 16 9.98 10.18 -15.36
CA GLY A 16 10.54 9.10 -16.17
C GLY A 16 9.49 8.31 -16.95
N MET A 17 9.22 8.72 -18.19
CA MET A 17 8.43 8.01 -19.22
C MET A 17 6.90 8.12 -19.13
N THR A 18 6.36 9.25 -19.60
CA THR A 18 5.05 9.29 -20.28
C THR A 18 5.16 8.65 -21.67
N THR A 19 5.53 7.38 -21.74
CA THR A 19 5.26 6.58 -22.95
C THR A 19 3.80 6.12 -22.85
N GLY A 20 3.06 6.04 -23.97
CA GLY A 20 1.65 5.64 -23.94
C GLY A 20 1.39 4.35 -23.13
N ASN A 21 2.36 3.44 -23.11
CA ASN A 21 2.31 2.18 -22.37
C ASN A 21 2.30 2.34 -20.85
N SER A 22 2.99 3.34 -20.29
CA SER A 22 3.00 3.56 -18.84
C SER A 22 1.64 4.08 -18.37
N LEU A 23 1.06 5.03 -19.09
CA LEU A 23 -0.25 5.62 -18.78
C LEU A 23 -1.37 4.55 -18.83
N VAL A 24 -1.31 3.64 -19.81
CA VAL A 24 -2.22 2.49 -19.90
C VAL A 24 -2.10 1.57 -18.67
N LEU A 25 -0.89 1.25 -18.22
CA LEU A 25 -0.69 0.43 -17.01
C LEU A 25 -1.20 1.13 -15.74
N TRP A 26 -1.03 2.45 -15.63
CA TRP A 26 -1.60 3.24 -14.53
C TRP A 26 -3.14 3.22 -14.57
N ALA A 27 -3.75 3.33 -15.76
CA ALA A 27 -5.19 3.24 -15.92
C ALA A 27 -5.72 1.85 -15.54
N ILE A 28 -5.06 0.78 -15.98
CA ILE A 28 -5.40 -0.60 -15.61
C ILE A 28 -5.28 -0.79 -14.10
N SER A 29 -4.19 -0.32 -13.49
CA SER A 29 -4.00 -0.38 -12.03
C SER A 29 -5.08 0.42 -11.29
N THR A 30 -5.51 1.56 -11.82
CA THR A 30 -6.57 2.39 -11.21
C THR A 30 -7.93 1.68 -11.31
N ALA A 31 -8.23 1.11 -12.48
CA ALA A 31 -9.43 0.31 -12.70
C ALA A 31 -9.48 -0.94 -11.81
N ALA A 32 -8.32 -1.55 -11.52
CA ALA A 32 -8.24 -2.70 -10.63
C ALA A 32 -8.77 -2.39 -9.21
N TYR A 33 -8.58 -1.17 -8.69
CA TYR A 33 -9.11 -0.76 -7.39
C TYR A 33 -10.64 -0.56 -7.37
N LEU A 34 -11.28 -0.45 -8.53
CA LEU A 34 -12.75 -0.39 -8.61
C LEU A 34 -13.38 -1.74 -8.25
N LEU A 35 -12.73 -2.86 -8.58
CA LEU A 35 -13.23 -4.21 -8.30
C LEU A 35 -13.48 -4.46 -6.80
N PRO A 36 -12.50 -4.25 -5.89
CA PRO A 36 -12.75 -4.43 -4.47
C PRO A 36 -13.74 -3.39 -3.92
N GLY A 37 -13.78 -2.19 -4.51
CA GLY A 37 -14.75 -1.16 -4.14
C GLY A 37 -16.20 -1.58 -4.44
N LEU A 38 -16.45 -2.09 -5.64
CA LEU A 38 -17.75 -2.62 -6.06
C LEU A 38 -18.16 -3.84 -5.23
N ALA A 39 -17.23 -4.79 -5.01
CA ALA A 39 -17.48 -5.96 -4.18
C ALA A 39 -17.83 -5.57 -2.73
N GLY A 40 -17.13 -4.61 -2.16
CA GLY A 40 -17.40 -4.10 -0.82
C GLY A 40 -18.70 -3.31 -0.72
N ILE A 41 -19.04 -2.48 -1.72
CA ILE A 41 -20.34 -1.78 -1.77
C ILE A 41 -21.49 -2.79 -1.86
N TYR A 42 -21.37 -3.80 -2.73
CA TYR A 42 -22.37 -4.86 -2.89
C TYR A 42 -22.61 -5.63 -1.57
N ARG A 43 -21.54 -5.88 -0.81
CA ARG A 43 -21.60 -6.57 0.48
C ARG A 43 -21.71 -5.65 1.70
N ARG A 44 -21.85 -4.32 1.54
CA ARG A 44 -21.70 -3.32 2.61
C ARG A 44 -22.47 -3.64 3.89
N ARG A 45 -23.71 -4.11 3.76
CA ARG A 45 -24.59 -4.47 4.90
C ARG A 45 -24.09 -5.65 5.74
N HIS A 46 -23.14 -6.42 5.23
CA HIS A 46 -22.58 -7.62 5.86
C HIS A 46 -21.12 -7.42 6.30
N LEU A 47 -20.57 -6.23 6.12
CA LEU A 47 -19.19 -5.93 6.49
C LEU A 47 -19.11 -5.59 7.98
N GLY A 48 -18.31 -6.33 8.73
CA GLY A 48 -17.84 -5.91 10.04
C GLY A 48 -16.99 -4.63 9.95
N ILE A 49 -16.79 -3.96 11.09
CA ILE A 49 -16.10 -2.65 11.16
C ILE A 49 -14.72 -2.69 10.47
N ASP A 50 -13.97 -3.79 10.59
CA ASP A 50 -12.65 -3.95 9.94
C ASP A 50 -12.71 -3.83 8.42
N LEU A 51 -13.69 -4.51 7.82
CA LEU A 51 -13.89 -4.48 6.37
C LEU A 51 -14.53 -3.17 5.92
N GLN A 52 -15.29 -2.48 6.78
CA GLN A 52 -15.78 -1.13 6.47
C GLN A 52 -14.63 -0.12 6.41
N ILE A 53 -13.67 -0.19 7.34
CA ILE A 53 -12.44 0.61 7.29
C ILE A 53 -11.66 0.30 6.02
N LEU A 54 -11.55 -0.98 5.65
CA LEU A 54 -10.89 -1.40 4.43
C LEU A 54 -11.62 -0.94 3.16
N LEU A 55 -12.96 -0.90 3.18
CA LEU A 55 -13.75 -0.36 2.08
C LEU A 55 -13.51 1.14 1.91
N LEU A 56 -13.48 1.89 3.01
CA LEU A 56 -13.13 3.32 2.99
C LEU A 56 -11.72 3.52 2.41
N TYR A 57 -10.76 2.71 2.84
CA TYR A 57 -9.40 2.69 2.28
C TYR A 57 -9.42 2.49 0.76
N VAL A 58 -10.15 1.49 0.26
CA VAL A 58 -10.23 1.20 -1.18
C VAL A 58 -10.84 2.37 -1.95
N LEU A 59 -11.93 2.97 -1.46
CA LEU A 59 -12.58 4.10 -2.11
C LEU A 59 -11.68 5.35 -2.13
N LEU A 60 -10.99 5.64 -1.02
CA LEU A 60 -10.01 6.72 -0.97
C LEU A 60 -8.83 6.46 -1.91
N THR A 61 -8.30 5.23 -1.94
CA THR A 61 -7.21 4.83 -2.85
C THR A 61 -7.61 5.04 -4.31
N ALA A 62 -8.81 4.62 -4.70
CA ALA A 62 -9.33 4.82 -6.05
C ALA A 62 -9.44 6.32 -6.40
N THR A 63 -9.93 7.12 -5.46
CA THR A 63 -10.06 8.58 -5.62
C THR A 63 -8.69 9.26 -5.78
N VAL A 64 -7.72 8.90 -4.95
CA VAL A 64 -6.35 9.45 -5.02
C VAL A 64 -5.66 9.03 -6.31
N ASN A 65 -5.78 7.76 -6.72
CA ASN A 65 -5.21 7.29 -7.99
C ASN A 65 -5.84 7.98 -9.21
N PHE A 66 -7.15 8.22 -9.18
CA PHE A 66 -7.82 9.02 -10.21
C PHE A 66 -7.28 10.45 -10.24
N LEU A 67 -7.14 11.11 -9.08
CA LEU A 67 -6.60 12.46 -8.97
C LEU A 67 -5.15 12.54 -9.47
N ILE A 68 -4.30 11.58 -9.12
CA ILE A 68 -2.91 11.47 -9.60
C ILE A 68 -2.88 11.31 -11.12
N THR A 69 -3.76 10.45 -11.67
CA THR A 69 -3.85 10.24 -13.12
C THR A 69 -4.24 11.53 -13.83
N LEU A 70 -5.23 12.24 -13.30
CA LEU A 70 -5.67 13.54 -13.83
C LEU A 70 -4.55 14.58 -13.78
N LEU A 71 -3.85 14.71 -12.64
CA LEU A 71 -2.73 15.65 -12.50
C LEU A 71 -1.58 15.33 -13.45
N LYS A 72 -1.27 14.05 -13.68
CA LYS A 72 -0.27 13.63 -14.67
C LYS A 72 -0.67 14.03 -16.10
N ILE A 73 -1.95 13.92 -16.46
CA ILE A 73 -2.46 14.36 -17.77
C ILE A 73 -2.30 15.88 -17.93
N TYR A 74 -2.52 16.65 -16.86
CA TYR A 74 -2.34 18.10 -16.85
C TYR A 74 -0.91 18.57 -16.50
N HIS A 75 0.08 17.65 -16.47
CA HIS A 75 1.48 17.94 -16.13
C HIS A 75 1.69 18.66 -14.79
N ALA A 76 0.79 18.47 -13.83
CA ALA A 76 0.90 19.02 -12.49
C ALA A 76 1.70 18.09 -11.56
N SER A 77 2.38 18.67 -10.57
CA SER A 77 3.10 17.89 -9.55
C SER A 77 2.10 17.05 -8.72
N ILE A 78 2.48 15.81 -8.46
CA ILE A 78 1.73 14.84 -7.65
C ILE A 78 2.32 14.66 -6.25
N ASP A 79 3.44 15.33 -5.96
CA ASP A 79 4.31 15.00 -4.84
C ASP A 79 3.61 15.26 -3.50
N THR A 80 2.90 16.38 -3.38
CA THR A 80 2.16 16.74 -2.17
C THR A 80 1.06 15.72 -1.86
N ILE A 81 0.33 15.27 -2.88
CA ILE A 81 -0.74 14.28 -2.72
C ILE A 81 -0.15 12.93 -2.33
N MET A 82 0.91 12.50 -3.00
CA MET A 82 1.60 11.24 -2.65
C MET A 82 2.17 11.25 -1.25
N LEU A 83 2.69 12.40 -0.80
CA LEU A 83 3.30 12.55 0.51
C LEU A 83 2.26 12.58 1.64
N ALA A 84 1.09 13.17 1.41
CA ALA A 84 -0.05 13.11 2.34
C ALA A 84 -0.75 11.74 2.33
N TRP A 85 -0.86 11.10 1.16
CA TRP A 85 -1.57 9.85 0.99
C TRP A 85 -0.80 8.64 1.52
N SER A 86 0.52 8.61 1.35
CA SER A 86 1.36 7.50 1.83
C SER A 86 1.10 7.14 3.30
N PRO A 87 1.25 8.04 4.30
CA PRO A 87 1.02 7.68 5.70
C PRO A 87 -0.41 7.21 5.98
N LEU A 88 -1.41 7.75 5.26
CA LEU A 88 -2.80 7.27 5.33
C LEU A 88 -2.91 5.84 4.81
N GLN A 89 -2.30 5.53 3.66
CA GLN A 89 -2.32 4.20 3.04
C GLN A 89 -1.79 3.13 4.00
N TYR A 90 -0.59 3.34 4.56
CA TYR A 90 -0.01 2.43 5.55
C TYR A 90 -0.86 2.40 6.83
N GLY A 91 -1.32 3.56 7.31
CA GLY A 91 -2.13 3.67 8.53
C GLY A 91 -3.42 2.86 8.51
N PHE A 92 -4.22 2.96 7.44
CA PHE A 92 -5.46 2.21 7.28
C PHE A 92 -5.23 0.69 7.36
N LEU A 93 -4.24 0.20 6.63
CA LEU A 93 -3.93 -1.24 6.59
C LEU A 93 -3.32 -1.74 7.89
N MET A 94 -2.48 -0.93 8.53
CA MET A 94 -1.95 -1.19 9.86
C MET A 94 -3.06 -1.25 10.92
N ILE A 95 -4.07 -0.38 10.85
CA ILE A 95 -5.24 -0.43 11.76
C ILE A 95 -6.02 -1.73 11.58
N VAL A 96 -6.28 -2.14 10.34
CA VAL A 96 -7.00 -3.39 10.05
C VAL A 96 -6.20 -4.60 10.56
N LEU A 97 -4.90 -4.68 10.25
CA LEU A 97 -4.05 -5.76 10.73
C LEU A 97 -3.87 -5.75 12.25
N HIS A 98 -3.76 -4.58 12.88
CA HIS A 98 -3.64 -4.44 14.33
C HIS A 98 -4.77 -5.14 15.07
N ARG A 99 -5.99 -5.14 14.51
CA ARG A 99 -7.16 -5.80 15.10
C ARG A 99 -7.13 -7.32 14.96
N TRP A 100 -6.42 -7.85 13.97
CA TRP A 100 -6.33 -9.30 13.71
C TRP A 100 -5.03 -9.93 14.24
N VAL A 101 -3.98 -9.14 14.46
CA VAL A 101 -2.72 -9.62 15.05
C VAL A 101 -2.88 -9.82 16.56
N SER A 102 -2.67 -11.06 17.01
CA SER A 102 -2.77 -11.40 18.44
C SER A 102 -1.51 -11.14 19.26
N LEU A 103 -0.35 -11.09 18.61
CA LEU A 103 0.94 -10.87 19.28
C LEU A 103 1.05 -9.41 19.73
N ARG A 104 1.00 -9.16 21.05
CA ARG A 104 1.03 -7.81 21.65
C ARG A 104 2.27 -7.01 21.24
N SER A 105 3.41 -7.67 21.05
CA SER A 105 4.66 -7.00 20.62
C SER A 105 4.57 -6.47 19.19
N VAL A 106 4.07 -7.28 18.26
CA VAL A 106 3.85 -6.87 16.86
C VAL A 106 2.79 -5.79 16.78
N ARG A 107 1.72 -5.93 17.57
CA ARG A 107 0.65 -4.94 17.67
C ARG A 107 1.17 -3.56 18.10
N ARG A 108 2.05 -3.51 19.11
CA ARG A 108 2.72 -2.27 19.54
C ARG A 108 3.66 -1.71 18.46
N ALA A 109 4.41 -2.58 17.79
CA ALA A 109 5.32 -2.17 16.71
C ALA A 109 4.56 -1.56 15.52
N ILE A 110 3.39 -2.12 15.16
CA ILE A 110 2.50 -1.56 14.14
C ILE A 110 2.07 -0.14 14.53
N VAL A 111 1.56 0.07 15.75
CA VAL A 111 1.14 1.41 16.21
C VAL A 111 2.30 2.40 16.23
N ALA A 112 3.47 2.00 16.73
CA ALA A 112 4.66 2.84 16.72
C ALA A 112 5.06 3.25 15.30
N SER A 113 4.95 2.32 14.33
CA SER A 113 5.24 2.58 12.92
C SER A 113 4.28 3.59 12.30
N ILE A 114 2.99 3.54 12.63
CA ILE A 114 2.01 4.56 12.20
C ILE A 114 2.46 5.94 12.68
N VAL A 115 2.76 6.08 13.97
CA VAL A 115 3.17 7.37 14.57
C VAL A 115 4.44 7.90 13.89
N LEU A 116 5.45 7.04 13.69
CA LEU A 116 6.71 7.41 13.04
C LEU A 116 6.51 7.85 11.58
N LEU A 117 5.65 7.14 10.82
CA LEU A 117 5.32 7.51 9.45
C LEU A 117 4.66 8.88 9.37
N TRP A 118 3.74 9.18 10.30
CA TRP A 118 3.09 10.50 10.37
C TRP A 118 4.07 11.62 10.72
N LEU A 119 4.95 11.39 11.70
CA LEU A 119 5.97 12.37 12.08
C LEU A 119 6.90 12.71 10.92
N VAL A 120 7.28 11.72 10.10
CA VAL A 120 8.15 11.96 8.95
C VAL A 120 7.40 12.52 7.74
N ALA A 121 6.14 12.15 7.53
CA ALA A 121 5.32 12.82 6.51
C ALA A 121 5.16 14.32 6.83
N LEU A 122 4.90 14.65 8.10
CA LEU A 122 4.83 16.04 8.55
C LEU A 122 6.20 16.72 8.45
N GLY A 123 7.28 16.11 8.94
CA GLY A 123 8.63 16.68 8.83
C GLY A 123 9.10 16.89 7.38
N GLY A 124 8.76 15.96 6.48
CA GLY A 124 9.14 16.01 5.07
C GLY A 124 8.40 17.05 4.23
N THR A 125 7.24 17.54 4.70
CA THR A 125 6.57 18.69 4.05
C THR A 125 7.28 20.02 4.29
N TRP A 126 8.06 20.15 5.38
CA TRP A 126 8.60 21.44 5.83
C TRP A 126 10.12 21.52 5.84
N ILE A 127 10.84 20.40 5.78
CA ILE A 127 12.28 20.35 6.06
C ILE A 127 13.02 19.54 4.98
N SER A 128 14.27 19.95 4.73
CA SER A 128 15.26 19.62 3.66
C SER A 128 15.30 18.18 3.07
N SER A 129 16.11 18.04 2.00
CA SER A 129 16.34 16.80 1.24
C SER A 129 16.73 15.57 2.07
N ASP A 130 17.39 15.74 3.21
CA ASP A 130 17.86 14.63 4.06
C ASP A 130 16.70 13.84 4.69
N ILE A 131 15.55 14.49 4.91
CA ILE A 131 14.35 13.84 5.45
C ILE A 131 13.66 12.95 4.40
N ARG A 132 13.90 13.19 3.12
CA ARG A 132 13.39 12.29 2.06
C ARG A 132 14.01 10.89 2.17
N MET A 133 15.29 10.82 2.54
CA MET A 133 15.99 9.54 2.76
C MET A 133 15.42 8.79 3.97
N LEU A 134 15.13 9.52 5.06
CA LEU A 134 14.45 8.99 6.24
C LEU A 134 13.04 8.47 5.89
N GLY A 135 12.31 9.16 5.02
CA GLY A 135 10.99 8.72 4.54
C GLY A 135 11.05 7.40 3.77
N VAL A 136 12.07 7.18 2.94
CA VAL A 136 12.27 5.90 2.24
C VAL A 136 12.56 4.77 3.24
N LEU A 137 13.47 5.00 4.20
CA LEU A 137 13.79 4.04 5.27
C LEU A 137 12.56 3.67 6.10
N LEU A 138 11.73 4.64 6.47
CA LEU A 138 10.52 4.36 7.24
C LEU A 138 9.47 3.61 6.44
N ARG A 139 9.35 3.85 5.13
CA ARG A 139 8.50 3.03 4.26
C ARG A 139 8.99 1.58 4.21
N ILE A 140 10.30 1.36 4.10
CA ILE A 140 10.90 0.01 4.16
C ILE A 140 10.54 -0.67 5.49
N ILE A 141 10.73 0.01 6.62
CA ILE A 141 10.41 -0.52 7.96
C ILE A 141 8.91 -0.80 8.10
N ALA A 142 8.05 0.11 7.63
CA ALA A 142 6.60 -0.06 7.69
C ALA A 142 6.11 -1.23 6.82
N SER A 143 6.63 -1.36 5.60
CA SER A 143 6.36 -2.49 4.70
C SER A 143 6.79 -3.81 5.36
N LEU A 144 7.95 -3.85 6.03
CA LEU A 144 8.40 -5.02 6.77
C LEU A 144 7.44 -5.40 7.91
N PHE A 145 6.98 -4.45 8.71
CA PHE A 145 6.03 -4.73 9.80
C PHE A 145 4.66 -5.20 9.28
N LEU A 146 4.19 -4.65 8.16
CA LEU A 146 2.98 -5.12 7.49
C LEU A 146 3.13 -6.55 6.96
N SER A 147 4.28 -6.88 6.37
CA SER A 147 4.59 -8.25 5.92
C SER A 147 4.68 -9.25 7.09
N ILE A 148 5.31 -8.86 8.20
CA ILE A 148 5.38 -9.72 9.40
C ILE A 148 3.98 -9.89 10.01
N GLY A 149 3.24 -8.80 10.19
CA GLY A 149 1.89 -8.82 10.77
C GLY A 149 0.92 -9.67 9.94
N SER A 150 0.95 -9.52 8.62
CA SER A 150 0.13 -10.31 7.70
C SER A 150 0.50 -11.80 7.72
N SER A 151 1.81 -12.14 7.76
CA SER A 151 2.29 -13.52 7.89
C SER A 151 1.77 -14.19 9.16
N ILE A 152 1.75 -13.47 10.29
CA ILE A 152 1.22 -13.97 11.56
C ILE A 152 -0.28 -14.24 11.46
N VAL A 153 -1.05 -13.35 10.83
CA VAL A 153 -2.50 -13.53 10.64
C VAL A 153 -2.76 -14.77 9.79
N ILE A 154 -2.03 -14.94 8.68
CA ILE A 154 -2.15 -16.12 7.81
C ILE A 154 -1.79 -17.39 8.57
N PHE A 155 -0.63 -17.42 9.23
CA PHE A 155 -0.14 -18.61 9.94
C PHE A 155 -1.13 -19.06 11.02
N ARG A 156 -1.67 -18.10 11.79
CA ARG A 156 -2.69 -18.39 12.81
C ARG A 156 -3.98 -18.93 12.17
N ALA A 157 -4.43 -18.32 11.09
CA ALA A 157 -5.67 -18.71 10.43
C ALA A 157 -5.56 -20.07 9.73
N LEU A 158 -4.38 -20.46 9.25
CA LEU A 158 -4.10 -21.81 8.72
C LEU A 158 -3.99 -22.87 9.81
N ARG A 159 -3.52 -22.49 11.01
CA ARG A 159 -3.41 -23.41 12.16
C ARG A 159 -4.77 -23.71 12.81
N ASP A 160 -5.74 -22.83 12.65
CA ASP A 160 -7.08 -23.02 13.19
C ASP A 160 -7.89 -23.97 12.29
N THR A 161 -7.89 -25.26 12.63
CA THR A 161 -8.55 -26.33 11.86
C THR A 161 -10.07 -26.18 11.76
N ARG A 162 -10.68 -25.25 12.51
CA ARG A 162 -12.13 -24.97 12.46
C ARG A 162 -12.51 -23.95 11.39
N LEU A 163 -11.55 -23.20 10.85
CA LEU A 163 -11.77 -22.20 9.82
C LEU A 163 -11.28 -22.74 8.48
N ASN A 164 -12.19 -22.92 7.51
CA ASN A 164 -11.77 -23.15 6.14
C ASN A 164 -10.97 -21.92 5.67
N ALA A 165 -9.68 -22.12 5.38
CA ALA A 165 -8.75 -21.07 4.99
C ALA A 165 -9.26 -20.23 3.80
N THR A 166 -10.03 -20.85 2.93
CA THR A 166 -10.62 -20.22 1.74
C THR A 166 -11.88 -19.41 2.02
N THR A 167 -12.38 -19.34 3.26
CA THR A 167 -13.64 -18.64 3.61
C THR A 167 -13.45 -17.47 4.57
N SER A 168 -12.24 -17.28 5.11
CA SER A 168 -11.96 -16.19 6.04
C SER A 168 -11.53 -14.94 5.29
N PRO A 169 -12.26 -13.81 5.39
CA PRO A 169 -11.87 -12.57 4.72
C PRO A 169 -10.51 -12.05 5.20
N ALA A 170 -10.15 -12.32 6.47
CA ALA A 170 -8.87 -11.91 7.02
C ALA A 170 -7.66 -12.57 6.33
N ILE A 171 -7.81 -13.81 5.85
CA ILE A 171 -6.73 -14.51 5.11
C ILE A 171 -6.48 -13.81 3.77
N TRP A 172 -7.54 -13.47 3.03
CA TRP A 172 -7.41 -12.81 1.73
C TRP A 172 -6.82 -11.41 1.85
N VAL A 173 -7.25 -10.63 2.85
CA VAL A 173 -6.65 -9.32 3.11
C VAL A 173 -5.20 -9.47 3.53
N ALA A 174 -4.89 -10.39 4.45
CA ALA A 174 -3.51 -10.61 4.89
C ALA A 174 -2.62 -11.10 3.74
N ALA A 175 -3.10 -12.00 2.88
CA ALA A 175 -2.38 -12.44 1.69
C ALA A 175 -2.14 -11.29 0.72
N GLY A 176 -3.14 -10.44 0.50
CA GLY A 176 -3.00 -9.23 -0.29
C GLY A 176 -1.92 -8.30 0.27
N VAL A 177 -2.01 -7.98 1.56
CA VAL A 177 -1.04 -7.11 2.24
C VAL A 177 0.36 -7.73 2.17
N LEU A 178 0.50 -9.03 2.38
CA LEU A 178 1.79 -9.71 2.30
C LEU A 178 2.41 -9.58 0.90
N VAL A 179 1.64 -9.86 -0.16
CA VAL A 179 2.14 -9.79 -1.54
C VAL A 179 2.51 -8.35 -1.91
N TYR A 180 1.63 -7.39 -1.63
CA TYR A 180 1.84 -6.00 -2.00
C TYR A 180 3.02 -5.38 -1.25
N PHE A 181 3.07 -5.49 0.08
CA PHE A 181 4.11 -4.83 0.87
C PHE A 181 5.44 -5.58 0.86
N SER A 182 5.47 -6.89 0.65
CA SER A 182 6.75 -7.59 0.42
C SER A 182 7.33 -7.22 -0.94
N GLY A 183 6.48 -7.10 -1.98
CA GLY A 183 6.90 -6.60 -3.28
C GLY A 183 7.40 -5.15 -3.20
N ASP A 184 6.64 -4.25 -2.56
CA ASP A 184 7.03 -2.86 -2.32
C ASP A 184 8.33 -2.74 -1.50
N PHE A 185 8.51 -3.59 -0.48
CA PHE A 185 9.75 -3.67 0.29
C PHE A 185 10.94 -4.05 -0.58
N VAL A 186 10.82 -5.13 -1.38
CA VAL A 186 11.90 -5.61 -2.25
C VAL A 186 12.25 -4.54 -3.28
N LEU A 187 11.25 -3.98 -3.95
CA LEU A 187 11.45 -2.91 -4.91
C LEU A 187 12.13 -1.71 -4.25
N THR A 188 11.54 -1.16 -3.19
CA THR A 188 12.07 0.06 -2.54
C THR A 188 13.50 -0.15 -2.03
N THR A 189 13.81 -1.31 -1.44
CA THR A 189 15.15 -1.65 -0.94
C THR A 189 16.16 -1.78 -2.07
N ILE A 190 15.82 -2.53 -3.13
CA ILE A 190 16.70 -2.72 -4.30
C ILE A 190 16.98 -1.39 -4.99
N GLY A 191 15.97 -0.52 -5.11
CA GLY A 191 16.12 0.78 -5.77
C GLY A 191 16.94 1.75 -4.97
N PHE A 192 16.76 1.73 -3.64
CA PHE A 192 17.61 2.46 -2.73
C PHE A 192 19.07 2.00 -2.84
N LEU A 193 19.34 0.69 -2.80
CA LEU A 193 20.70 0.15 -2.93
C LEU A 193 21.32 0.50 -4.29
N LEU A 194 20.60 0.29 -5.38
CA LEU A 194 21.12 0.53 -6.73
C LEU A 194 21.42 2.00 -6.98
N LYS A 195 20.58 2.91 -6.48
CA LYS A 195 20.78 4.34 -6.66
C LYS A 195 21.81 4.91 -5.68
N GLU A 196 21.64 4.68 -4.38
CA GLU A 196 22.44 5.36 -3.35
C GLU A 196 23.78 4.67 -3.09
N VAL A 197 23.85 3.34 -3.25
CA VAL A 197 25.10 2.58 -3.01
C VAL A 197 25.87 2.37 -4.31
N LEU A 198 25.17 2.04 -5.40
CA LEU A 198 25.81 1.64 -6.66
C LEU A 198 25.79 2.73 -7.74
N SER A 199 25.08 3.84 -7.55
CA SER A 199 24.93 4.93 -8.54
C SER A 199 24.41 4.48 -9.91
N ILE A 200 23.68 3.36 -9.98
CA ILE A 200 23.13 2.81 -11.22
C ILE A 200 21.70 3.34 -11.40
N MET A 201 21.45 4.11 -12.47
CA MET A 201 20.11 4.45 -12.91
C MET A 201 19.47 3.24 -13.60
N ILE A 202 18.42 2.67 -13.01
CA ILE A 202 17.58 1.65 -13.65
C ILE A 202 16.15 2.14 -13.58
N LEU A 203 15.50 2.39 -14.71
CA LEU A 203 14.05 2.64 -14.74
C LEU A 203 13.48 2.38 -16.15
N PRO A 204 12.99 1.15 -16.41
CA PRO A 204 11.58 1.04 -16.86
C PRO A 204 10.80 -0.20 -16.35
N ALA A 205 11.45 -1.23 -15.80
CA ALA A 205 10.78 -2.49 -15.41
C ALA A 205 9.93 -2.41 -14.12
N TRP A 206 9.97 -1.27 -13.44
CA TRP A 206 9.40 -1.07 -12.11
C TRP A 206 7.90 -0.79 -12.13
N VAL A 207 7.48 0.04 -13.08
CA VAL A 207 6.07 0.40 -13.29
C VAL A 207 5.20 -0.82 -13.60
N PRO A 208 5.58 -1.73 -14.52
CA PRO A 208 4.78 -2.93 -14.78
C PRO A 208 4.72 -3.89 -13.58
N PHE A 209 5.82 -4.05 -12.83
CA PHE A 209 5.83 -4.92 -11.64
C PHE A 209 4.95 -4.37 -10.52
N GLN A 210 5.03 -3.05 -10.23
CA GLN A 210 4.15 -2.40 -9.25
C GLN A 210 2.67 -2.49 -9.66
N SER A 211 2.38 -2.33 -10.95
CA SER A 211 1.02 -2.46 -11.49
C SER A 211 0.49 -3.88 -11.30
N LEU A 212 1.32 -4.90 -11.51
CA LEU A 212 0.96 -6.30 -11.29
C LEU A 212 0.69 -6.59 -9.80
N LEU A 213 1.52 -6.05 -8.89
CA LEU A 213 1.28 -6.15 -7.45
C LEU A 213 -0.06 -5.51 -7.06
N ASN A 214 -0.39 -4.34 -7.62
CA ASN A 214 -1.67 -3.66 -7.38
C ASN A 214 -2.87 -4.47 -7.86
N ILE A 215 -2.76 -5.09 -9.04
CA ILE A 215 -3.83 -5.92 -9.61
C ILE A 215 -4.07 -7.15 -8.73
N ILE A 216 -3.01 -7.86 -8.35
CA ILE A 216 -3.10 -9.03 -7.46
C ILE A 216 -3.69 -8.62 -6.11
N PHE A 217 -3.18 -7.54 -5.53
CA PHE A 217 -3.69 -7.01 -4.26
C PHE A 217 -5.19 -6.70 -4.34
N SER A 218 -5.62 -6.01 -5.39
CA SER A 218 -7.02 -5.65 -5.60
C SER A 218 -7.91 -6.88 -5.81
N GLY A 219 -7.43 -7.90 -6.51
CA GLY A 219 -8.11 -9.18 -6.66
C GLY A 219 -8.30 -9.90 -5.33
N LEU A 220 -7.25 -9.96 -4.49
CA LEU A 220 -7.31 -10.57 -3.17
C LEU A 220 -8.24 -9.80 -2.22
N LEU A 221 -8.22 -8.47 -2.27
CA LEU A 221 -9.19 -7.64 -1.54
C LEU A 221 -10.63 -7.90 -1.99
N SER A 222 -10.86 -8.06 -3.30
CA SER A 222 -12.19 -8.37 -3.84
C SER A 222 -12.71 -9.70 -3.30
N MET A 223 -11.85 -10.73 -3.27
CA MET A 223 -12.18 -12.02 -2.66
C MET A 223 -12.51 -11.89 -1.17
N ALA A 224 -11.77 -11.06 -0.43
CA ALA A 224 -12.08 -10.79 0.97
C ALA A 224 -13.49 -10.20 1.16
N PHE A 225 -13.87 -9.22 0.34
CA PHE A 225 -15.22 -8.63 0.41
C PHE A 225 -16.30 -9.62 0.02
N LEU A 226 -16.09 -10.40 -1.06
CA LEU A 226 -17.09 -11.38 -1.53
C LEU A 226 -17.34 -12.50 -0.53
N GLN A 227 -16.33 -12.86 0.26
CA GLN A 227 -16.42 -13.90 1.29
C GLN A 227 -16.90 -13.39 2.65
N SER A 228 -17.12 -12.09 2.80
CA SER A 228 -17.79 -11.57 3.98
C SER A 228 -19.18 -12.22 4.11
N ARG A 229 -19.34 -13.04 5.14
CA ARG A 229 -20.61 -13.67 5.44
C ARG A 229 -21.54 -12.65 6.09
N PRO A 230 -22.86 -12.76 5.89
CA PRO A 230 -23.81 -12.01 6.71
C PRO A 230 -23.47 -12.24 8.18
N SER A 231 -23.21 -11.15 8.90
CA SER A 231 -23.26 -11.17 10.35
C SER A 231 -24.61 -11.75 10.71
N ARG A 232 -24.63 -13.00 11.19
CA ARG A 232 -25.85 -13.53 11.82
C ARG A 232 -26.23 -12.48 12.85
N LEU A 233 -27.42 -11.93 12.67
CA LEU A 233 -28.04 -11.01 13.60
C LEU A 233 -27.79 -11.54 15.02
N GLU A 234 -26.97 -10.84 15.79
CA GLU A 234 -27.12 -10.83 17.24
C GLU A 234 -28.35 -9.96 17.52
N THR A 235 -29.53 -10.48 17.15
CA THR A 235 -30.87 -10.12 17.60
C THR A 235 -31.82 -11.24 17.19
#